data_AF-A0A127SP72-F1
#
_entry.id   AF-A0A127SP72-F1
#
_cell.length_a   1.000
_cell.length_b   1.000
_cell.length_c   1.000
_cell.angle_alpha   90.00
_cell.angle_beta   90.00
_cell.angle_gamma   90.00
#
_symmetry.space_group_name_H-M   'P 1'
#
loop_
_entity.id
_entity.type
_entity.pdbx_description
1 polymer ?
#
loop_
_entity_poly.entity_id
_entity_poly.type
_entity_poly.pdbx_seq_one_letter_code
_entity_poly.pdbx_strand_id
1 'polypeptide(L)'
;MKENKKEEFYDEVLRALWGYLSDKLSIPQSDLTKDNVEIELAKYGVDESLTNEFMDILNTCEFARYAPSQASDAMDKLYELTVDAIGKMENTIKK
;
A
#
# COMPACT_ATOMS: atom_id res chain seq x y z
N MET A 1 23.31 -2.25 -11.69
CA MET A 1 23.09 -1.00 -10.92
C MET A 1 21.66 -0.45 -10.98
N LYS A 2 20.79 -0.87 -11.93
CA LYS A 2 19.38 -0.42 -11.96
C LYS A 2 18.43 -1.25 -11.08
N GLU A 3 18.72 -2.53 -10.83
CA GLU A 3 17.83 -3.43 -10.07
C GLU A 3 17.74 -3.07 -8.59
N ASN A 4 18.86 -2.83 -7.90
CA ASN A 4 18.83 -2.42 -6.47
C ASN A 4 17.96 -1.19 -6.20
N LYS A 5 17.94 -0.22 -7.13
CA LYS A 5 17.13 1.00 -6.95
C LYS A 5 15.63 0.72 -7.03
N LYS A 6 15.22 -0.30 -7.79
CA LYS A 6 13.82 -0.71 -7.88
C LYS A 6 13.39 -1.41 -6.61
N GLU A 7 14.17 -2.39 -6.16
CA GLU A 7 13.90 -3.12 -4.92
C GLU A 7 13.80 -2.17 -3.73
N GLU A 8 14.77 -1.26 -3.58
CA GLU A 8 14.74 -0.21 -2.55
C GLU A 8 13.47 0.64 -2.66
N PHE A 9 13.08 1.07 -3.86
CA PHE A 9 11.86 1.86 -4.05
C PHE A 9 10.60 1.11 -3.60
N TYR A 10 10.40 -0.15 -4.03
CA TYR A 10 9.22 -0.93 -3.63
C TYR A 10 9.20 -1.22 -2.13
N ASP A 11 10.36 -1.49 -1.52
CA ASP A 11 10.46 -1.71 -0.08
C ASP A 11 10.14 -0.43 0.72
N GLU A 12 10.60 0.74 0.27
CA GLU A 12 10.26 2.02 0.90
C GLU A 12 8.77 2.32 0.79
N VAL A 13 8.17 2.15 -0.40
CA VAL A 13 6.73 2.38 -0.61
C VAL A 13 5.91 1.44 0.25
N LEU A 14 6.24 0.15 0.26
CA LEU A 14 5.56 -0.85 1.08
C LEU A 14 5.63 -0.51 2.57
N ARG A 15 6.82 -0.12 3.06
CA ARG A 15 7.02 0.25 4.46
C ARG A 15 6.24 1.51 4.83
N ALA A 16 6.25 2.52 3.96
CA ALA A 16 5.49 3.75 4.17
C ALA A 16 3.99 3.46 4.23
N LEU A 17 3.50 2.61 3.32
CA LEU A 17 2.08 2.24 3.28
C LEU A 17 1.66 1.44 4.52
N TRP A 18 2.44 0.44 4.94
CA TRP A 18 2.17 -0.29 6.18
C TRP A 18 2.22 0.61 7.41
N GLY A 19 3.18 1.53 7.49
CA GLY A 19 3.27 2.49 8.58
C GLY A 19 2.05 3.42 8.64
N TYR A 20 1.58 3.87 7.48
CA TYR A 20 0.37 4.67 7.36
C TYR A 20 -0.88 3.89 7.83
N LEU A 21 -1.09 2.67 7.32
CA LEU A 21 -2.22 1.84 7.70
C LEU A 21 -2.19 1.47 9.19
N SER A 22 -0.99 1.21 9.74
CA SER A 22 -0.79 0.93 11.16
C SER A 22 -1.25 2.08 12.04
N ASP A 23 -0.86 3.30 11.69
CA ASP A 23 -1.27 4.51 12.39
C ASP A 23 -2.79 4.74 12.28
N LYS A 24 -3.34 4.68 11.05
CA LYS A 24 -4.75 4.98 10.80
C LYS A 24 -5.72 3.96 11.38
N LEU A 25 -5.38 2.68 11.30
CA LEU A 25 -6.22 1.61 11.84
C LEU A 25 -5.96 1.38 13.33
N SER A 26 -4.91 2.01 13.90
CA SER A 26 -4.44 1.77 15.27
C SER A 26 -4.10 0.30 15.54
N ILE A 27 -3.47 -0.36 14.56
CA ILE A 27 -3.05 -1.76 14.62
C ILE A 27 -1.52 -1.81 14.48
N PRO A 28 -0.79 -2.50 15.37
CA PRO A 28 0.66 -2.66 15.22
C PRO A 28 1.02 -3.27 13.87
N GLN A 29 2.07 -2.76 13.22
CA GLN A 29 2.51 -3.28 11.92
C GLN A 29 2.83 -4.79 11.95
N SER A 30 3.26 -5.34 13.09
CA SER A 30 3.48 -6.79 13.27
C SER A 30 2.21 -7.63 13.14
N ASP A 31 1.08 -7.00 13.41
CA ASP A 31 -0.23 -7.65 13.46
C ASP A 31 -1.05 -7.35 12.21
N LEU A 32 -0.58 -6.46 11.33
CA LEU A 32 -1.21 -6.14 10.05
C LEU A 32 -1.02 -7.27 9.04
N THR A 33 -2.11 -7.59 8.34
CA THR A 33 -2.16 -8.53 7.22
C THR A 33 -3.06 -7.96 6.13
N LYS A 34 -2.93 -8.40 4.87
CA LYS A 34 -3.84 -7.94 3.81
C LYS A 34 -5.31 -8.22 4.15
N ASP A 35 -5.58 -9.40 4.70
CA ASP A 35 -6.92 -9.83 5.12
C ASP A 35 -7.51 -8.91 6.18
N ASN A 36 -6.74 -8.54 7.21
CA ASN A 36 -7.28 -7.66 8.24
C ASN A 36 -7.38 -6.21 7.80
N VAL A 37 -6.47 -5.73 6.95
CA VAL A 37 -6.58 -4.38 6.37
C VAL A 37 -7.87 -4.24 5.60
N GLU A 38 -8.21 -5.19 4.73
CA GLU A 38 -9.47 -5.15 3.96
C GLU A 38 -10.69 -5.05 4.89
N ILE A 39 -10.73 -5.90 5.93
CA ILE A 39 -11.82 -5.91 6.92
C ILE A 39 -11.89 -4.58 7.68
N GLU A 40 -10.76 -4.05 8.12
CA GLU A 40 -10.71 -2.83 8.92
C GLU A 40 -11.02 -1.59 8.07
N LEU A 41 -10.49 -1.48 6.85
CA LEU A 41 -10.84 -0.39 5.93
C LEU A 41 -12.36 -0.32 5.73
N ALA A 42 -13.03 -1.46 5.50
CA ALA A 42 -14.48 -1.51 5.38
C ALA A 42 -15.19 -1.02 6.66
N LYS A 43 -14.69 -1.37 7.86
CA LYS A 43 -15.23 -0.88 9.15
C LYS A 43 -15.06 0.62 9.33
N TYR A 44 -13.99 1.21 8.80
CA TYR A 44 -13.75 2.64 8.79
C TYR A 44 -14.59 3.40 7.74
N GLY A 45 -15.47 2.71 7.01
CA GLY A 45 -16.34 3.31 6.01
C GLY A 45 -15.63 3.60 4.68
N VAL A 46 -14.47 2.98 4.46
CA VAL A 46 -13.76 3.02 3.18
C VAL A 46 -14.53 2.18 2.18
N ASP A 47 -14.79 2.74 1.00
CA ASP A 47 -15.48 2.00 -0.04
C ASP A 47 -14.61 0.89 -0.65
N GLU A 48 -15.27 -0.04 -1.32
CA GLU A 48 -14.62 -1.20 -1.93
C GLU A 48 -13.61 -0.80 -3.02
N SER A 49 -13.85 0.30 -3.75
CA SER A 49 -12.94 0.77 -4.78
C SER A 49 -11.61 1.20 -4.17
N LEU A 50 -11.65 2.03 -3.12
CA LEU A 50 -10.45 2.49 -2.43
C LEU A 50 -9.76 1.36 -1.67
N THR A 51 -10.52 0.42 -1.11
CA THR A 51 -9.96 -0.78 -0.49
C THR A 51 -9.18 -1.62 -1.49
N ASN A 52 -9.75 -1.86 -2.68
CA ASN A 52 -9.07 -2.57 -3.76
C ASN A 52 -7.82 -1.84 -4.26
N GLU A 53 -7.84 -0.50 -4.34
CA GLU A 53 -6.65 0.29 -4.68
C GLU A 53 -5.50 0.03 -3.69
N PHE A 54 -5.78 0.00 -2.38
CA PHE A 54 -4.77 -0.35 -1.38
C PHE A 54 -4.27 -1.79 -1.54
N MET A 55 -5.15 -2.75 -1.80
CA MET A 55 -4.76 -4.15 -2.01
C MET A 55 -3.86 -4.31 -3.25
N ASP A 56 -4.17 -3.61 -4.34
CA ASP A 56 -3.37 -3.64 -5.56
C ASP A 56 -1.96 -3.06 -5.35
N ILE A 57 -1.84 -1.97 -4.60
CA ILE A 57 -0.54 -1.37 -4.26
C ILE A 57 0.30 -2.36 -3.42
N LEU A 58 -0.30 -2.96 -2.39
CA LEU A 58 0.37 -3.96 -1.53
C LEU A 58 0.83 -5.17 -2.35
N ASN A 59 -0.05 -5.72 -3.18
CA ASN A 59 0.25 -6.85 -4.06
C ASN A 59 1.37 -6.52 -5.05
N THR A 60 1.37 -5.31 -5.61
CA THR A 60 2.41 -4.88 -6.56
C THR A 60 3.77 -4.80 -5.87
N CYS A 61 3.84 -4.22 -4.67
CA CYS A 61 5.08 -4.13 -3.92
C CYS A 61 5.60 -5.51 -3.50
N GLU A 62 4.73 -6.38 -2.99
CA GLU A 62 5.09 -7.75 -2.64
C GLU A 62 5.58 -8.54 -3.85
N PHE A 63 4.88 -8.46 -4.98
CA PHE A 63 5.30 -9.10 -6.22
C PHE A 63 6.67 -8.62 -6.66
N ALA A 64 6.92 -7.30 -6.62
CA ALA A 64 8.21 -6.75 -6.96
C ALA A 64 9.34 -7.22 -6.02
N ARG A 65 9.03 -7.42 -4.75
CA ARG A 65 10.00 -7.92 -3.76
C ARG A 65 10.32 -9.41 -3.95
N TYR A 66 9.34 -10.24 -4.28
CA TYR A 66 9.53 -11.69 -4.45
C TYR A 66 9.98 -12.07 -5.87
N ALA A 67 9.62 -11.28 -6.88
CA ALA A 67 9.94 -11.50 -8.28
C ALA A 67 10.49 -10.22 -8.95
N PRO A 68 11.60 -9.64 -8.46
CA PRO A 68 12.13 -8.36 -8.93
C PRO A 68 12.48 -8.36 -10.43
N SER A 69 12.92 -9.50 -10.96
CA SER A 69 13.24 -9.68 -12.39
C SER A 69 12.01 -9.61 -13.31
N GLN A 70 10.80 -9.78 -12.76
CA GLN A 70 9.52 -9.70 -13.46
C GLN A 70 8.75 -8.42 -13.12
N ALA A 71 9.25 -7.61 -12.18
CA ALA A 71 8.61 -6.39 -11.77
C ALA A 71 8.66 -5.34 -12.89
N SER A 72 7.51 -4.75 -13.21
CA SER A 72 7.41 -3.73 -14.25
C SER A 72 8.20 -2.46 -13.89
N ASP A 73 8.60 -1.66 -14.88
CA ASP A 73 9.21 -0.34 -14.66
C ASP A 73 8.21 0.74 -14.17
N ALA A 74 7.00 0.37 -13.75
CA ALA A 74 5.92 1.30 -13.41
C ALA A 74 6.02 1.91 -11.99
N MET A 75 7.23 2.25 -11.53
CA MET A 75 7.47 2.85 -10.21
C MET A 75 6.73 4.20 -10.06
N ASP A 76 6.78 5.06 -11.08
CA ASP A 76 6.11 6.36 -11.05
C ASP A 76 4.59 6.21 -10.89
N LYS A 77 3.98 5.29 -11.64
CA LYS A 77 2.54 5.00 -11.55
C LYS A 77 2.17 4.47 -10.16
N LEU A 78 2.99 3.58 -9.59
CA LEU A 78 2.74 3.05 -8.26
C LEU A 78 2.82 4.16 -7.20
N TYR A 79 3.80 5.06 -7.32
CA TYR A 79 3.93 6.21 -6.44
C TYR A 79 2.68 7.10 -6.49
N GLU A 80 2.25 7.48 -7.70
CA GLU A 80 1.05 8.30 -7.90
C GLU A 80 -0.20 7.63 -7.33
N LEU A 81 -0.40 6.34 -7.60
CA LEU A 81 -1.50 5.56 -7.03
C LEU A 81 -1.47 5.55 -5.50
N THR A 82 -0.29 5.38 -4.90
CA THR A 82 -0.13 5.34 -3.45
C THR A 82 -0.49 6.67 -2.81
N VAL A 83 -0.01 7.78 -3.39
CA VAL A 83 -0.30 9.13 -2.90
C VAL A 83 -1.80 9.44 -3.06
N ASP A 84 -2.40 9.07 -4.18
CA ASP A 84 -3.83 9.27 -4.44
C ASP A 84 -4.71 8.45 -3.47
N ALA A 85 -4.39 7.17 -3.26
CA ALA A 85 -5.12 6.31 -2.31
C ALA A 85 -5.06 6.86 -0.88
N ILE A 86 -3.88 7.29 -0.41
CA ILE A 86 -3.73 7.96 0.89
C ILE A 86 -4.55 9.25 0.91
N GLY A 87 -4.50 10.07 -0.14
CA GLY A 87 -5.25 11.31 -0.24
C GLY A 87 -6.78 11.10 -0.19
N LYS A 88 -7.30 10.07 -0.86
CA LYS A 88 -8.72 9.68 -0.77
C LYS A 88 -9.07 9.19 0.63
N MET A 89 -8.22 8.36 1.23
CA MET A 89 -8.40 7.83 2.57
C MET A 89 -8.50 8.93 3.64
N GLU A 90 -7.64 9.95 3.58
CA GLU A 90 -7.74 11.13 4.46
C GLU A 90 -9.05 11.90 4.29
N ASN A 91 -9.63 11.89 3.08
CA ASN A 91 -10.91 12.55 2.83
C ASN A 91 -12.10 11.74 3.34
N THR A 92 -11.98 10.42 3.38
CA THR A 92 -13.01 9.49 3.88
C THR A 92 -13.02 9.46 5.42
N ILE A 93 -11.87 9.39 6.07
CA ILE A 93 -11.76 9.32 7.54
C ILE A 93 -11.79 10.72 8.19
N LYS A 94 -12.55 11.67 7.62
CA LYS A 94 -12.69 13.00 8.25
C LYS A 94 -13.30 12.83 9.65
N LYS A 95 -12.52 13.27 10.65
CA LYS A 95 -12.86 13.38 12.08
C LYS A 95 -14.29 13.82 12.34
#